data_AF-A0AB39YNM9-F1
#
_entry.id   AF-A0AB39YNM9-F1
#
_cell.length_a   1.000
_cell.length_b   1.000
_cell.length_c   1.000
_cell.angle_alpha   90.00
_cell.angle_beta   90.00
_cell.angle_gamma   90.00
#
_symmetry.space_group_name_H-M   'P 1'
#
loop_
_entity.id
_entity.type
_entity.pdbx_description
1 polymer ?
#
loop_
_entity_poly.entity_id
_entity_poly.type
_entity_poly.pdbx_seq_one_letter_code
_entity_poly.pdbx_strand_id
1 'polypeptide(L)'
;MNWEKSSQEPDLAIQPLPDQLGLGPVGKGISAAAGAAIGAAFPPIAIPVAGMVEALHTFGGKLQEVQDKQINRVAVAAGQKAGISPEDVVRHLLEGEDLALLAAEAMDAARRTRLREKPPALGYALGAMLSDDALIDPESVWIRILSSVEPPHARILRLPLDHTATHGSGSMLFGVGTILKVSEIGDAAGLQEAVPPLIEDLTRAGLVMHPGSEAMNPEIGIYKVPDAFGQPVKATTLGAQLFARLSVAGVEEQSK
;
A
#
# COMPACT_ATOMS: atom_id res chain seq x y z
N MET A 1 5.16 68.43 -3.29
CA MET A 1 5.61 67.40 -2.33
C MET A 1 5.22 66.06 -2.93
N ASN A 2 6.11 65.52 -3.78
CA ASN A 2 5.87 64.36 -4.63
C ASN A 2 6.17 63.08 -3.84
N TRP A 3 5.16 62.22 -3.72
CA TRP A 3 5.30 60.85 -3.24
C TRP A 3 5.29 59.91 -4.44
N GLU A 4 6.43 59.77 -5.12
CA GLU A 4 6.65 58.65 -6.04
C GLU A 4 6.91 57.40 -5.20
N LYS A 5 5.85 56.60 -4.99
CA LYS A 5 6.00 55.23 -4.49
C LYS A 5 6.50 54.34 -5.63
N SER A 6 7.81 54.20 -5.69
CA SER A 6 8.50 53.08 -6.35
C SER A 6 7.93 51.77 -5.81
N SER A 7 7.12 51.09 -6.61
CA SER A 7 6.68 49.72 -6.37
C SER A 7 7.56 48.82 -7.24
N GLN A 8 8.78 48.55 -6.80
CA GLN A 8 9.57 47.45 -7.33
C GLN A 8 8.97 46.16 -6.76
N GLU A 9 8.15 45.48 -7.56
CA GLU A 9 7.84 44.07 -7.34
C GLU A 9 9.16 43.28 -7.39
N PRO A 10 9.43 42.37 -6.43
CA PRO A 10 10.55 41.46 -6.56
C PRO A 10 10.27 40.55 -7.76
N ASP A 11 11.09 40.70 -8.80
CA ASP A 11 11.17 39.80 -9.94
C ASP A 11 11.64 38.42 -9.45
N LEU A 12 10.70 37.65 -8.90
CA LEU A 12 10.85 36.22 -8.66
C LEU A 12 10.74 35.52 -10.01
N ALA A 13 11.78 35.69 -10.83
CA ALA A 13 12.04 34.85 -11.96
C ALA A 13 12.21 33.41 -11.45
N ILE A 14 11.09 32.68 -11.35
CA ILE A 14 11.09 31.23 -11.20
C ILE A 14 11.79 30.72 -12.46
N GLN A 15 13.05 30.36 -12.31
CA GLN A 15 13.77 29.64 -13.36
C GLN A 15 12.94 28.40 -13.69
N PRO A 16 12.58 28.16 -14.97
CA PRO A 16 11.93 26.92 -15.32
C PRO A 16 12.85 25.78 -14.92
N LEU A 17 12.31 24.82 -14.17
CA LEU A 17 13.00 23.56 -13.91
C LEU A 17 13.50 23.01 -15.25
N PRO A 18 14.79 22.64 -15.37
CA PRO A 18 15.28 22.04 -16.59
C PRO A 18 14.48 20.77 -16.87
N ASP A 19 14.04 20.62 -18.11
CA ASP A 19 13.39 19.44 -18.67
C ASP A 19 14.16 18.16 -18.30
N GLN A 20 13.79 17.54 -17.19
CA GLN A 20 14.33 16.26 -16.74
C GLN A 20 13.17 15.41 -16.25
N LEU A 21 12.39 14.89 -17.19
CA LEU A 21 11.69 13.61 -17.07
C LEU A 21 11.37 13.08 -18.48
N GLY A 22 12.39 13.07 -19.34
CA GLY A 22 12.41 12.32 -20.59
C GLY A 22 13.29 11.09 -20.43
N LEU A 23 12.76 10.01 -19.86
CA LEU A 23 13.48 8.73 -19.77
C LEU A 23 13.26 7.90 -21.04
N GLY A 24 13.98 8.30 -22.09
CA GLY A 24 14.52 7.37 -23.09
C GLY A 24 15.75 6.63 -22.55
N PRO A 25 16.34 5.70 -23.33
CA PRO A 25 17.07 4.52 -22.84
C PRO A 25 18.52 4.75 -22.35
N VAL A 26 18.80 5.88 -21.68
CA VAL A 26 20.14 6.21 -21.15
C VAL A 26 20.10 6.44 -19.64
N GLY A 27 19.46 5.52 -18.91
CA GLY A 27 19.38 5.48 -17.45
C GLY A 27 20.64 4.88 -16.79
N LYS A 28 21.80 5.52 -16.90
CA LYS A 28 23.02 5.12 -16.16
C LYS A 28 23.82 6.26 -15.50
N GLY A 29 23.36 7.51 -15.59
CA GLY A 29 24.18 8.67 -15.20
C GLY A 29 23.87 9.35 -13.85
N ILE A 30 22.76 9.05 -13.18
CA ILE A 30 22.26 9.94 -12.10
C ILE A 30 22.67 9.49 -10.68
N SER A 31 23.27 8.32 -10.50
CA SER A 31 23.65 7.84 -9.15
C SER A 31 24.88 8.52 -8.54
N ALA A 32 25.70 9.25 -9.31
CA ALA A 32 26.91 9.90 -8.78
C ALA A 32 26.65 11.30 -8.17
N ALA A 33 25.65 12.05 -8.65
CA ALA A 33 25.44 13.44 -8.24
C ALA A 33 24.70 13.58 -6.90
N ALA A 34 23.83 12.63 -6.55
CA ALA A 34 23.07 12.69 -5.29
C ALA A 34 23.94 12.46 -4.04
N GLY A 35 25.04 11.70 -4.15
CA GLY A 35 25.97 11.48 -3.05
C GLY A 35 26.84 12.69 -2.70
N ALA A 36 27.10 13.58 -3.67
CA ALA A 36 27.96 14.74 -3.47
C ALA A 36 27.25 15.90 -2.75
N ALA A 37 25.93 16.02 -2.88
CA ALA A 37 25.17 17.13 -2.28
C ALA A 37 24.99 17.01 -0.75
N ILE A 38 24.95 15.77 -0.22
CA ILE A 38 24.77 15.55 1.23
C ILE A 38 26.07 15.80 2.01
N GLY A 39 27.24 15.63 1.38
CA GLY A 39 28.55 15.85 2.02
C GLY A 39 28.93 17.33 2.22
N ALA A 40 28.31 18.27 1.50
CA ALA A 40 28.68 19.68 1.55
C ALA A 40 28.01 20.48 2.69
N ALA A 41 26.95 19.95 3.31
CA ALA A 41 26.16 20.68 4.32
C ALA A 41 26.53 20.36 5.78
N PHE A 42 27.33 19.31 6.05
CA PHE A 42 27.66 18.87 7.41
C PHE A 42 29.17 18.52 7.58
N PRO A 43 30.04 19.50 7.87
CA PRO A 43 31.49 19.30 7.87
C PRO A 43 32.13 18.44 8.98
N PRO A 44 31.55 18.14 10.17
CA PRO A 44 32.33 17.51 11.24
C PRO A 44 32.15 15.99 11.37
N ILE A 45 31.34 15.32 10.55
CA ILE A 45 31.26 13.85 10.58
C ILE A 45 31.80 13.29 9.26
N ALA A 46 33.12 13.24 9.15
CA ALA A 46 33.82 12.50 8.12
C ALA A 46 33.65 10.99 8.36
N ILE A 47 32.43 10.48 8.13
CA ILE A 47 32.18 9.05 7.96
C ILE A 47 32.92 8.65 6.67
N PRO A 48 33.68 7.54 6.64
CA PRO A 48 34.38 7.11 5.44
C PRO A 48 33.40 6.81 4.29
N VAL A 49 33.19 7.80 3.41
CA VAL A 49 32.25 7.79 2.28
C VAL A 49 32.59 6.69 1.25
N ALA A 50 33.86 6.28 1.17
CA ALA A 50 34.31 5.25 0.23
C ALA A 50 33.59 3.91 0.43
N GLY A 51 33.31 3.51 1.68
CA GLY A 51 32.55 2.28 1.96
C GLY A 51 31.03 2.43 1.76
N MET A 52 30.51 3.66 1.84
CA MET A 52 29.08 3.93 1.74
C MET A 52 28.57 3.83 0.29
N VAL A 53 29.37 4.24 -0.70
CA VAL A 53 28.99 4.14 -2.13
C VAL A 53 28.92 2.69 -2.58
N GLU A 54 29.88 1.86 -2.20
CA GLU A 54 29.90 0.42 -2.53
C GLU A 54 28.80 -0.36 -1.79
N ALA A 55 28.54 0.01 -0.53
CA ALA A 55 27.39 -0.49 0.22
C ALA A 55 26.06 -0.07 -0.43
N LEU A 56 25.94 1.18 -0.92
CA LEU A 56 24.75 1.67 -1.61
C LEU A 56 24.51 0.93 -2.92
N HIS A 57 25.55 0.67 -3.71
CA HIS A 57 25.46 -0.09 -4.95
C HIS A 57 25.05 -1.55 -4.70
N THR A 58 25.66 -2.20 -3.71
CA THR A 58 25.32 -3.57 -3.33
C THR A 58 23.91 -3.67 -2.77
N PHE A 59 23.50 -2.69 -1.94
CA PHE A 59 22.16 -2.60 -1.38
C PHE A 59 21.12 -2.29 -2.45
N GLY A 60 21.45 -1.40 -3.39
CA GLY A 60 20.61 -1.03 -4.53
C GLY A 60 20.30 -2.22 -5.43
N GLY A 61 21.31 -3.03 -5.76
CA GLY A 61 21.12 -4.24 -6.57
C GLY A 61 20.19 -5.26 -5.91
N LYS A 62 20.37 -5.53 -4.61
CA LYS A 62 19.48 -6.42 -3.84
C LYS A 62 18.07 -5.87 -3.72
N LEU A 63 17.93 -4.56 -3.50
CA LEU A 63 16.63 -3.92 -3.41
C LEU A 63 15.90 -4.02 -4.76
N GLN A 64 16.61 -3.74 -5.86
CA GLN A 64 16.05 -3.86 -7.21
C GLN A 64 15.63 -5.31 -7.51
N GLU A 65 16.45 -6.30 -7.17
CA GLU A 65 16.09 -7.72 -7.35
C GLU A 65 14.82 -8.11 -6.59
N VAL A 66 14.66 -7.65 -5.33
CA VAL A 66 13.44 -7.87 -4.55
C VAL A 66 12.24 -7.18 -5.20
N GLN A 67 12.41 -5.95 -5.66
CA GLN A 67 11.35 -5.17 -6.31
C GLN A 67 10.90 -5.81 -7.62
N ASP A 68 11.85 -6.21 -8.47
CA ASP A 68 11.61 -6.89 -9.74
C ASP A 68 10.88 -8.23 -9.51
N LYS A 69 11.26 -8.96 -8.46
CA LYS A 69 10.56 -10.19 -8.07
C LYS A 69 9.10 -9.93 -7.71
N GLN A 70 8.79 -8.86 -6.99
CA GLN A 70 7.39 -8.54 -6.66
C GLN A 70 6.59 -8.12 -7.89
N ILE A 71 7.15 -7.29 -8.77
CA ILE A 71 6.50 -6.88 -10.02
C ILE A 71 6.24 -8.09 -10.91
N ASN A 72 7.22 -9.00 -11.04
CA ASN A 72 7.05 -10.22 -11.80
C ASN A 72 5.91 -11.09 -11.24
N ARG A 73 5.77 -11.19 -9.92
CA ARG A 73 4.65 -11.92 -9.30
C ARG A 73 3.29 -11.31 -9.63
N VAL A 74 3.18 -9.99 -9.72
CA VAL A 74 1.96 -9.31 -10.16
C VAL A 74 1.64 -9.71 -11.61
N ALA A 75 2.60 -9.58 -12.53
CA ALA A 75 2.41 -9.88 -13.95
C ALA A 75 2.05 -11.36 -14.18
N VAL A 76 2.72 -12.28 -13.47
CA VAL A 76 2.43 -13.72 -13.54
C VAL A 76 1.01 -14.02 -13.05
N ALA A 77 0.61 -13.52 -11.89
CA ALA A 77 -0.73 -13.75 -11.36
C ALA A 77 -1.81 -13.12 -12.25
N ALA A 78 -1.56 -11.93 -12.80
CA ALA A 78 -2.44 -11.31 -13.78
C ALA A 78 -2.60 -12.16 -15.05
N GLY A 79 -1.50 -12.68 -15.60
CA GLY A 79 -1.53 -13.54 -16.78
C GLY A 79 -2.28 -14.83 -16.53
N GLN A 80 -2.07 -15.45 -15.36
CA GLN A 80 -2.84 -16.64 -14.95
C GLN A 80 -4.34 -16.36 -14.87
N LYS A 81 -4.74 -15.23 -14.28
CA LYS A 81 -6.15 -14.86 -14.16
C LYS A 81 -6.77 -14.53 -15.51
N ALA A 82 -6.04 -13.85 -16.39
CA ALA A 82 -6.50 -13.44 -17.72
C ALA A 82 -6.37 -14.53 -18.79
N GLY A 83 -5.65 -15.62 -18.53
CA GLY A 83 -5.37 -16.66 -19.52
C GLY A 83 -4.43 -16.20 -20.63
N ILE A 84 -3.56 -15.23 -20.37
CA ILE A 84 -2.58 -14.68 -21.33
C ILE A 84 -1.16 -14.72 -20.76
N SER A 85 -0.14 -14.50 -21.60
CA SER A 85 1.25 -14.48 -21.14
C SER A 85 1.53 -13.24 -20.26
N PRO A 86 2.48 -13.29 -19.31
CA PRO A 86 2.89 -12.12 -18.54
C PRO A 86 3.39 -10.95 -19.41
N GLU A 87 4.01 -11.25 -20.55
CA GLU A 87 4.45 -10.24 -21.52
C GLU A 87 3.26 -9.56 -22.19
N ASP A 88 2.24 -10.33 -22.57
CA ASP A 88 1.00 -9.78 -23.11
C ASP A 88 0.25 -8.96 -22.06
N VAL A 89 0.27 -9.34 -20.77
CA VAL A 89 -0.30 -8.50 -19.69
C VAL A 89 0.31 -7.10 -19.72
N VAL A 90 1.64 -6.99 -19.74
CA VAL A 90 2.32 -5.70 -19.76
C VAL A 90 1.94 -4.89 -20.99
N ARG A 91 1.85 -5.54 -22.16
CA ARG A 91 1.44 -4.87 -23.40
C ARG A 91 0.03 -4.29 -23.29
N HIS A 92 -0.96 -5.08 -22.87
CA HIS A 92 -2.35 -4.61 -22.75
C HIS A 92 -2.51 -3.50 -21.71
N LEU A 93 -1.80 -3.59 -20.58
CA LEU A 93 -1.84 -2.54 -19.55
C LEU A 93 -1.25 -1.22 -20.04
N LEU A 94 -0.33 -1.22 -21.00
CA LEU A 94 0.25 0.00 -21.59
C LEU A 94 -0.59 0.59 -22.72
N GLU A 95 -1.47 -0.19 -23.35
CA GLU A 95 -2.33 0.25 -24.45
C GLU A 95 -3.55 1.05 -23.96
N GLY A 96 -3.99 0.84 -22.70
CA GLY A 96 -5.11 1.57 -22.09
C GLY A 96 -4.65 2.57 -21.02
N GLU A 97 -5.03 3.84 -21.15
CA GLU A 97 -4.64 4.91 -20.21
C GLU A 97 -5.10 4.63 -18.77
N ASP A 98 -6.36 4.25 -18.59
CA ASP A 98 -6.93 3.95 -17.26
C ASP A 98 -6.27 2.71 -16.63
N LEU A 99 -6.05 1.67 -17.44
CA LEU A 99 -5.39 0.45 -17.00
C LEU A 99 -3.92 0.69 -16.63
N ALA A 100 -3.24 1.59 -17.36
CA ALA A 100 -1.85 1.96 -17.07
C ALA A 100 -1.73 2.63 -15.69
N LEU A 101 -2.66 3.51 -15.32
CA LEU A 101 -2.68 4.16 -14.01
C LEU A 101 -2.92 3.16 -12.88
N LEU A 102 -3.90 2.25 -13.04
CA LEU A 102 -4.19 1.20 -12.06
C LEU A 102 -3.03 0.19 -11.94
N ALA A 103 -2.40 -0.16 -13.06
CA ALA A 103 -1.21 -1.00 -13.07
C ALA A 103 -0.04 -0.34 -12.35
N ALA A 104 0.20 0.95 -12.57
CA ALA A 104 1.24 1.69 -11.88
C ALA A 104 1.01 1.71 -10.36
N GLU A 105 -0.23 1.95 -9.91
CA GLU A 105 -0.59 1.89 -8.49
C GLU A 105 -0.34 0.49 -7.91
N ALA A 106 -0.83 -0.56 -8.58
CA ALA A 106 -0.65 -1.95 -8.15
C ALA A 106 0.82 -2.37 -8.09
N MET A 107 1.63 -2.05 -9.10
CA MET A 107 3.05 -2.37 -9.13
C MET A 107 3.81 -1.65 -8.01
N ASP A 108 3.50 -0.39 -7.78
CA ASP A 108 4.14 0.39 -6.74
C ASP A 108 3.74 -0.09 -5.33
N ALA A 109 2.48 -0.46 -5.11
CA ALA A 109 2.04 -1.11 -3.87
C ALA A 109 2.73 -2.47 -3.64
N ALA A 110 2.84 -3.30 -4.68
CA ALA A 110 3.54 -4.60 -4.63
C ALA A 110 5.03 -4.45 -4.33
N ARG A 111 5.66 -3.39 -4.85
CA ARG A 111 7.08 -3.11 -4.68
C ARG A 111 7.47 -2.77 -3.24
N ARG A 112 6.58 -2.08 -2.51
CA ARG A 112 6.86 -1.57 -1.16
C ARG A 112 6.42 -2.52 -0.05
N THR A 113 5.48 -3.41 -0.35
CA THR A 113 4.87 -4.24 0.68
C THR A 113 5.78 -5.37 1.17
N ARG A 114 5.58 -5.77 2.43
CA ARG A 114 6.17 -6.98 3.01
C ARG A 114 5.17 -8.14 3.11
N LEU A 115 3.91 -7.93 2.70
CA LEU A 115 2.90 -8.98 2.59
C LEU A 115 3.17 -9.82 1.34
N ARG A 116 3.50 -11.09 1.51
CA ARG A 116 3.84 -11.98 0.38
C ARG A 116 2.64 -12.21 -0.54
N GLU A 117 1.44 -12.19 0.04
CA GLU A 117 0.17 -12.48 -0.61
C GLU A 117 -0.36 -11.28 -1.41
N LYS A 118 0.13 -10.06 -1.15
CA LYS A 118 -0.37 -8.83 -1.78
C LYS A 118 -0.01 -8.71 -3.27
N PRO A 119 1.24 -8.94 -3.72
CA PRO A 119 1.59 -8.94 -5.14
C PRO A 119 0.72 -9.86 -6.01
N PRO A 120 0.54 -11.16 -5.70
CA PRO A 120 -0.34 -11.99 -6.52
C PRO A 120 -1.81 -11.55 -6.43
N ALA A 121 -2.30 -11.06 -5.28
CA ALA A 121 -3.67 -10.54 -5.17
C ALA A 121 -3.91 -9.30 -6.06
N LEU A 122 -2.92 -8.40 -6.14
CA LEU A 122 -2.92 -7.25 -7.04
C LEU A 122 -2.88 -7.70 -8.51
N GLY A 123 -2.07 -8.71 -8.82
CA GLY A 123 -2.05 -9.32 -10.15
C GLY A 123 -3.40 -9.93 -10.52
N TYR A 124 -4.04 -10.64 -9.61
CA TYR A 124 -5.39 -11.18 -9.78
C TYR A 124 -6.43 -10.11 -10.13
N ALA A 125 -6.39 -8.95 -9.46
CA ALA A 125 -7.28 -7.83 -9.78
C ALA A 125 -7.02 -7.30 -11.19
N LEU A 126 -5.75 -7.07 -11.56
CA LEU A 126 -5.37 -6.64 -12.92
C LEU A 126 -5.80 -7.65 -13.99
N GLY A 127 -5.55 -8.93 -13.79
CA GLY A 127 -5.95 -9.97 -14.73
C GLY A 127 -7.46 -10.10 -14.88
N ALA A 128 -8.24 -9.86 -13.81
CA ALA A 128 -9.69 -9.84 -13.89
C ALA A 128 -10.19 -8.70 -14.79
N MET A 129 -9.62 -7.50 -14.67
CA MET A 129 -9.93 -6.37 -15.55
C MET A 129 -9.55 -6.62 -17.00
N LEU A 130 -8.40 -7.26 -17.25
CA LEU A 130 -7.97 -7.64 -18.60
C LEU A 130 -8.86 -8.72 -19.24
N SER A 131 -9.58 -9.51 -18.43
CA SER A 131 -10.48 -10.56 -18.92
C SER A 131 -11.87 -10.02 -19.27
N ASP A 132 -12.31 -8.98 -18.56
CA ASP A 132 -13.68 -8.47 -18.60
C ASP A 132 -13.70 -7.00 -18.17
N ASP A 133 -13.97 -6.11 -19.13
CA ASP A 133 -14.03 -4.66 -18.91
C ASP A 133 -15.10 -4.27 -17.87
N ALA A 134 -16.15 -5.08 -17.69
CA ALA A 134 -17.16 -4.82 -16.66
C ALA A 134 -16.61 -4.95 -15.23
N LEU A 135 -15.43 -5.55 -15.07
CA LEU A 135 -14.74 -5.68 -13.79
C LEU A 135 -13.78 -4.54 -13.47
N ILE A 136 -13.58 -3.58 -14.38
CA ILE A 136 -12.64 -2.45 -14.16
C ILE A 136 -13.01 -1.67 -12.90
N ASP A 137 -14.26 -1.23 -12.78
CA ASP A 137 -14.72 -0.45 -11.62
C ASP A 137 -14.58 -1.23 -10.29
N PRO A 138 -15.14 -2.44 -10.13
CA PRO A 138 -15.03 -3.16 -8.86
C PRO A 138 -13.59 -3.57 -8.52
N GLU A 139 -12.76 -3.94 -9.50
CA GLU A 139 -11.37 -4.33 -9.24
C GLU A 139 -10.44 -3.13 -8.99
N SER A 140 -10.76 -1.94 -9.52
CA SER A 140 -10.06 -0.70 -9.17
C SER A 140 -10.18 -0.37 -7.67
N VAL A 141 -11.35 -0.64 -7.08
CA VAL A 141 -11.58 -0.50 -5.64
C VAL A 141 -10.71 -1.49 -4.86
N TRP A 142 -10.60 -2.73 -5.33
CA TRP A 142 -9.73 -3.72 -4.71
C TRP A 142 -8.26 -3.38 -4.79
N ILE A 143 -7.78 -2.81 -5.91
CA ILE A 143 -6.42 -2.30 -6.02
C ILE A 143 -6.16 -1.26 -4.93
N ARG A 144 -7.03 -0.26 -4.78
CA ARG A 144 -6.88 0.78 -3.75
C ARG A 144 -6.89 0.23 -2.32
N ILE A 145 -7.79 -0.70 -2.02
CA ILE A 145 -7.84 -1.38 -0.72
C ILE A 145 -6.55 -2.16 -0.47
N LEU A 146 -6.09 -2.94 -1.44
CA LEU A 146 -4.85 -3.71 -1.32
C LEU A 146 -3.65 -2.78 -1.16
N SER A 147 -3.62 -1.66 -1.88
CA SER A 147 -2.57 -0.64 -1.80
C SER A 147 -2.39 -0.08 -0.39
N SER A 148 -3.46 0.16 0.36
CA SER A 148 -3.40 0.71 1.73
C SER A 148 -3.06 -0.33 2.81
N VAL A 149 -3.22 -1.62 2.53
CA VAL A 149 -3.03 -2.68 3.53
C VAL A 149 -1.58 -3.15 3.58
N GLU A 150 -1.04 -3.27 4.79
CA GLU A 150 0.33 -3.66 5.09
C GLU A 150 0.36 -4.68 6.25
N PRO A 151 1.49 -5.33 6.58
CA PRO A 151 1.51 -6.37 7.61
C PRO A 151 0.86 -6.01 8.95
N PRO A 152 1.05 -4.80 9.53
CA PRO A 152 0.35 -4.47 10.78
C PRO A 152 -1.18 -4.38 10.59
N HIS A 153 -1.66 -3.86 9.46
CA HIS A 153 -3.08 -3.83 9.11
C HIS A 153 -3.67 -5.24 9.03
N ALA A 154 -2.99 -6.14 8.34
CA ALA A 154 -3.41 -7.54 8.23
C ALA A 154 -3.46 -8.22 9.63
N ARG A 155 -2.45 -8.00 10.48
CA ARG A 155 -2.48 -8.57 11.85
C ARG A 155 -3.68 -8.08 12.66
N ILE A 156 -3.96 -6.78 12.63
CA ILE A 156 -5.12 -6.18 13.34
C ILE A 156 -6.43 -6.73 12.79
N LEU A 157 -6.61 -6.69 11.46
CA LEU A 157 -7.86 -7.09 10.80
C LEU A 157 -8.20 -8.58 11.03
N ARG A 158 -7.19 -9.43 11.24
CA ARG A 158 -7.39 -10.86 11.51
C ARG A 158 -8.04 -11.14 12.86
N LEU A 159 -7.83 -10.29 13.87
CA LEU A 159 -8.28 -10.54 15.24
C LEU A 159 -9.82 -10.62 15.40
N PRO A 160 -10.62 -9.70 14.82
CA PRO A 160 -12.08 -9.76 14.90
C PRO A 160 -12.73 -10.68 13.85
N LEU A 161 -11.94 -11.50 13.13
CA LEU A 161 -12.45 -12.43 12.12
C LEU A 161 -12.51 -13.85 12.66
N ASP A 162 -13.64 -14.52 12.43
CA ASP A 162 -13.78 -15.94 12.73
C ASP A 162 -13.41 -16.77 11.50
N HIS A 163 -12.63 -17.82 11.71
CA HIS A 163 -12.45 -18.83 10.67
C HIS A 163 -13.76 -19.63 10.57
N THR A 164 -14.49 -19.44 9.47
CA THR A 164 -15.84 -20.04 9.32
C THR A 164 -15.82 -21.38 8.61
N ALA A 165 -15.00 -21.54 7.57
CA ALA A 165 -14.88 -22.79 6.82
C ALA A 165 -13.68 -22.74 5.87
N THR A 166 -13.35 -23.88 5.27
CA THR A 166 -12.45 -23.96 4.10
C THR A 166 -13.27 -24.48 2.93
N HIS A 167 -13.30 -23.75 1.82
CA HIS A 167 -13.96 -24.19 0.60
C HIS A 167 -13.23 -25.41 0.02
N GLY A 168 -13.91 -26.28 -0.74
CA GLY A 168 -13.31 -27.49 -1.33
C GLY A 168 -12.11 -27.23 -2.27
N SER A 169 -11.90 -25.97 -2.67
CA SER A 169 -10.73 -25.48 -3.40
C SER A 169 -9.50 -25.17 -2.52
N GLY A 170 -9.59 -25.36 -1.20
CA GLY A 170 -8.56 -24.97 -0.23
C GLY A 170 -8.62 -23.51 0.21
N SER A 171 -9.54 -22.70 -0.34
CA SER A 171 -9.69 -21.29 0.01
C SER A 171 -10.34 -21.12 1.38
N MET A 172 -9.73 -20.35 2.27
CA MET A 172 -10.30 -20.06 3.59
C MET A 172 -11.46 -19.07 3.49
N LEU A 173 -12.56 -19.37 4.18
CA LEU A 173 -13.72 -18.50 4.36
C LEU A 173 -13.65 -17.84 5.73
N PHE A 174 -13.64 -16.52 5.72
CA PHE A 174 -13.63 -15.68 6.90
C PHE A 174 -15.03 -15.14 7.15
N GLY A 175 -15.48 -15.25 8.40
CA GLY A 175 -16.72 -14.63 8.87
C GLY A 175 -16.41 -13.39 9.68
N VAL A 176 -17.39 -12.50 9.74
CA VAL A 176 -17.35 -11.37 10.66
C VAL A 176 -17.54 -11.91 12.08
N GLY A 177 -16.48 -11.85 12.89
CA GLY A 177 -16.45 -12.43 14.22
C GLY A 177 -16.78 -11.43 15.33
N THR A 178 -15.98 -11.46 16.38
CA THR A 178 -16.20 -10.74 17.63
C THR A 178 -15.97 -9.23 17.53
N ILE A 179 -16.68 -8.48 18.37
CA ILE A 179 -16.40 -7.05 18.60
C ILE A 179 -15.28 -6.99 19.63
N LEU A 180 -14.21 -6.26 19.31
CA LEU A 180 -13.05 -6.07 20.18
C LEU A 180 -12.85 -4.59 20.49
N LYS A 181 -12.27 -4.28 21.64
CA LYS A 181 -11.82 -2.91 21.94
C LYS A 181 -10.48 -2.62 21.28
N VAL A 182 -10.23 -1.36 20.95
CA VAL A 182 -8.92 -0.91 20.43
C VAL A 182 -7.77 -1.31 21.36
N SER A 183 -7.93 -1.26 22.68
CA SER A 183 -6.92 -1.72 23.65
C SER A 183 -6.62 -3.22 23.52
N GLU A 184 -7.66 -4.04 23.40
CA GLU A 184 -7.54 -5.51 23.27
C GLU A 184 -6.82 -5.88 21.96
N ILE A 185 -7.10 -5.15 20.88
CA ILE A 185 -6.38 -5.24 19.61
C ILE A 185 -4.91 -4.85 19.79
N GLY A 186 -4.64 -3.76 20.51
CA GLY A 186 -3.30 -3.28 20.86
C GLY A 186 -2.43 -4.34 21.53
N ASP A 187 -3.01 -4.99 22.53
CA ASP A 187 -2.35 -6.03 23.31
C ASP A 187 -2.14 -7.30 22.47
N ALA A 188 -3.17 -7.77 21.77
CA ALA A 188 -3.11 -8.99 20.98
C ALA A 188 -2.19 -8.87 19.75
N ALA A 189 -2.12 -7.70 19.11
CA ALA A 189 -1.26 -7.45 17.96
C ALA A 189 0.19 -7.10 18.34
N GLY A 190 0.45 -6.82 19.62
CA GLY A 190 1.76 -6.34 20.10
C GLY A 190 2.14 -4.97 19.54
N LEU A 191 1.14 -4.10 19.34
CA LEU A 191 1.31 -2.78 18.70
C LEU A 191 0.97 -1.61 19.65
N GLN A 192 0.25 -1.87 20.75
CA GLN A 192 -0.07 -0.90 21.80
C GLN A 192 -0.55 0.45 21.23
N GLU A 193 0.18 1.54 21.48
CA GLU A 193 -0.16 2.91 21.09
C GLU A 193 -0.16 3.14 19.57
N ALA A 194 0.44 2.24 18.78
CA ALA A 194 0.44 2.35 17.32
C ALA A 194 -0.87 1.88 16.67
N VAL A 195 -1.79 1.28 17.43
CA VAL A 195 -3.04 0.71 16.88
C VAL A 195 -4.07 1.74 16.39
N PRO A 196 -4.36 2.85 17.10
CA PRO A 196 -5.37 3.79 16.66
C PRO A 196 -5.23 4.30 15.21
N PRO A 197 -4.05 4.77 14.74
CA PRO A 197 -3.91 5.19 13.34
C PRO A 197 -4.12 4.04 12.34
N LEU A 198 -3.72 2.82 12.69
CA LEU A 198 -3.91 1.65 11.82
C LEU A 198 -5.39 1.23 11.73
N ILE A 199 -6.16 1.38 12.82
CA ILE A 199 -7.60 1.15 12.81
C ILE A 199 -8.32 2.23 12.00
N GLU A 200 -7.87 3.47 12.09
CA GLU A 200 -8.40 4.57 11.27
C GLU A 200 -8.17 4.31 9.77
N ASP A 201 -6.97 3.85 9.38
CA ASP A 201 -6.67 3.47 7.99
C ASP A 201 -7.54 2.29 7.52
N LEU A 202 -7.75 1.28 8.36
CA LEU A 202 -8.66 0.16 8.09
C LEU A 202 -10.13 0.61 8.00
N THR A 203 -10.54 1.60 8.79
CA THR A 203 -11.89 2.16 8.79
C THR A 203 -12.13 2.97 7.53
N ARG A 204 -11.15 3.79 7.13
CA ARG A 204 -11.19 4.55 5.87
C ARG A 204 -11.26 3.64 4.64
N ALA A 205 -10.60 2.48 4.71
CA ALA A 205 -10.69 1.44 3.68
C ALA A 205 -11.99 0.60 3.75
N GLY A 206 -12.85 0.85 4.74
CA GLY A 206 -14.11 0.10 4.94
C GLY A 206 -13.92 -1.34 5.41
N LEU A 207 -12.73 -1.71 5.89
CA LEU A 207 -12.38 -3.08 6.31
C LEU A 207 -12.79 -3.37 7.76
N VAL A 208 -12.87 -2.32 8.58
CA VAL A 208 -13.43 -2.37 9.93
C VAL A 208 -14.45 -1.25 10.10
N MET A 209 -15.28 -1.37 11.13
CA MET A 209 -16.23 -0.34 11.53
C MET A 209 -16.31 -0.25 13.05
N HIS A 210 -16.66 0.94 13.54
CA HIS A 210 -17.08 1.12 14.92
C HIS A 210 -18.58 0.82 15.00
N PRO A 211 -19.02 -0.30 15.60
CA PRO A 211 -20.43 -0.51 15.86
C PRO A 211 -20.90 0.66 16.72
N GLY A 212 -21.95 1.35 16.27
CA GLY A 212 -22.47 2.55 16.94
C GLY A 212 -22.58 2.31 18.44
N SER A 213 -22.29 3.33 19.25
CA SER A 213 -22.36 3.24 20.70
C SER A 213 -23.82 3.17 21.17
N GLU A 214 -24.56 2.11 20.83
CA GLU A 214 -25.88 1.85 21.40
C GLU A 214 -25.79 1.58 22.93
N ALA A 215 -24.57 1.41 23.45
CA ALA A 215 -24.28 1.34 24.88
C ALA A 215 -23.78 2.66 25.50
N MET A 216 -24.09 3.83 24.94
CA MET A 216 -24.14 5.04 25.77
C MET A 216 -25.36 4.93 26.69
N ASN A 217 -25.19 4.20 27.78
CA ASN A 217 -26.14 4.19 28.89
C ASN A 217 -26.29 5.65 29.37
N PRO A 218 -27.46 6.29 29.19
CA PRO A 218 -27.66 7.70 29.56
C PRO A 218 -27.61 7.94 31.07
N GLU A 219 -27.54 6.88 31.89
CA GLU A 219 -27.60 6.98 33.35
C GLU A 219 -26.28 7.43 34.01
N ILE A 220 -25.15 7.48 33.30
CA ILE A 220 -23.90 7.99 33.86
C ILE A 220 -23.61 9.37 33.27
N GLY A 221 -24.20 10.40 33.89
CA GLY A 221 -24.10 11.82 33.54
C GLY A 221 -22.72 12.46 33.73
N ILE A 222 -21.65 11.76 33.37
CA ILE A 222 -20.29 12.29 33.33
C ILE A 222 -19.85 12.23 31.87
N TYR A 223 -19.53 13.39 31.30
CA TYR A 223 -18.87 13.52 30.00
C TYR A 223 -17.54 12.74 30.03
N LYS A 224 -17.60 11.42 29.82
CA LYS A 224 -16.39 10.63 29.58
C LYS A 224 -15.87 11.09 28.24
N VAL A 225 -14.72 11.77 28.27
CA VAL A 225 -13.92 12.04 27.08
C VAL A 225 -13.80 10.71 26.32
N PRO A 226 -14.15 10.64 25.03
CA PRO A 226 -14.04 9.43 24.25
C PRO A 226 -12.59 8.94 24.32
N ASP A 227 -12.36 7.86 25.06
CA ASP A 227 -11.07 7.18 25.07
C ASP A 227 -10.94 6.39 23.78
N ALA A 228 -9.99 6.77 22.93
CA ALA A 228 -9.71 6.08 21.67
C ALA A 228 -9.45 4.57 21.88
N PHE A 229 -8.89 4.18 23.02
CA PHE A 229 -8.59 2.78 23.33
C PHE A 229 -9.81 1.97 23.78
N GLY A 230 -10.83 2.64 24.31
CA GLY A 230 -12.09 2.01 24.74
C GLY A 230 -13.09 1.78 23.61
N GLN A 231 -12.81 2.27 22.40
CA GLN A 231 -13.75 2.20 21.29
C GLN A 231 -13.92 0.75 20.79
N PRO A 232 -15.17 0.29 20.57
CA PRO A 232 -15.41 -1.01 19.97
C PRO A 232 -15.08 -0.98 18.47
N VAL A 233 -14.57 -2.09 17.96
CA VAL A 233 -14.17 -2.29 16.57
C VAL A 233 -14.65 -3.67 16.12
N LYS A 234 -15.17 -3.74 14.90
CA LYS A 234 -15.66 -4.97 14.27
C LYS A 234 -15.17 -5.04 12.83
N ALA A 235 -14.77 -6.22 12.35
CA ALA A 235 -14.50 -6.40 10.93
C ALA A 235 -15.78 -6.25 10.10
N THR A 236 -15.66 -5.77 8.86
CA THR A 236 -16.76 -5.76 7.89
C THR A 236 -16.72 -7.00 7.02
N THR A 237 -17.78 -7.23 6.24
CA THR A 237 -17.78 -8.27 5.20
C THR A 237 -16.65 -8.04 4.18
N LEU A 238 -16.35 -6.78 3.85
CA LEU A 238 -15.24 -6.42 2.97
C LEU A 238 -13.89 -6.80 3.59
N GLY A 239 -13.72 -6.57 4.90
CA GLY A 239 -12.56 -7.03 5.67
C GLY A 239 -12.34 -8.54 5.61
N ALA A 240 -13.43 -9.32 5.71
CA ALA A 240 -13.38 -10.77 5.57
C ALA A 240 -13.03 -11.21 4.13
N GLN A 241 -13.60 -10.55 3.12
CA GLN A 241 -13.33 -10.83 1.70
C GLN A 241 -11.88 -10.52 1.32
N LEU A 242 -11.27 -9.48 1.90
CA LEU A 242 -9.85 -9.19 1.71
C LEU A 242 -8.97 -10.39 2.09
N PHE A 243 -9.24 -11.02 3.23
CA PHE A 243 -8.50 -12.21 3.65
C PHE A 243 -8.74 -13.42 2.75
N ALA A 244 -9.96 -13.61 2.25
CA ALA A 244 -10.22 -14.65 1.26
C ALA A 244 -9.37 -14.41 0.00
N ARG A 245 -9.30 -13.17 -0.50
CA ARG A 245 -8.47 -12.80 -1.67
C ARG A 245 -6.98 -13.01 -1.42
N LEU A 246 -6.46 -12.53 -0.29
CA LEU A 246 -5.05 -12.75 0.08
C LEU A 246 -4.73 -14.24 0.23
N SER A 247 -5.65 -15.03 0.79
CA SER A 247 -5.44 -16.48 0.98
C SER A 247 -5.41 -17.22 -0.35
N VAL A 248 -6.34 -16.94 -1.26
CA VAL A 248 -6.36 -17.55 -2.61
C VAL A 248 -5.06 -17.24 -3.33
N ALA A 249 -4.62 -15.99 -3.29
CA ALA A 249 -3.38 -15.55 -3.92
C ALA A 249 -2.12 -16.18 -3.31
N GLY A 250 -2.14 -16.51 -2.01
CA GLY A 250 -1.03 -17.17 -1.31
C GLY A 250 -0.95 -18.68 -1.52
N VAL A 251 -2.10 -19.37 -1.71
CA VAL A 251 -2.17 -20.83 -1.92
C VAL A 251 -1.60 -21.22 -3.29
N GLU A 252 -1.89 -20.45 -4.33
CA GLU A 252 -1.42 -20.78 -5.68
C GLU A 252 0.11 -20.71 -5.84
N GLU A 253 0.78 -19.87 -5.06
CA GLU A 253 2.24 -19.79 -5.06
C GLU A 253 2.89 -21.06 -4.47
N GLN A 254 2.23 -21.75 -3.55
CA GLN A 254 2.78 -22.95 -2.88
C GLN A 254 2.55 -24.24 -3.67
N SER A 255 1.65 -24.24 -4.64
CA SER A 255 1.30 -25.40 -5.47
C SER A 255 2.18 -25.59 -6.73
N LYS A 256 3.16 -24.70 -6.94
CA LYS A 256 4.11 -24.73 -8.06
C LYS A 256 5.52 -24.96 -7.56
#